data_AF-A0A5C1ATK9-F1
#
_entry.id   AF-A0A5C1ATK9-F1
#
_cell.length_a   1.000
_cell.length_b   1.000
_cell.length_c   1.000
_cell.angle_alpha   90.00
_cell.angle_beta   90.00
_cell.angle_gamma   90.00
#
_symmetry.space_group_name_H-M   'P 1'
#
loop_
_entity.id
_entity.type
_entity.pdbx_description
1 polymer ?
#
loop_
_entity_poly.entity_id
_entity_poly.type
_entity_poly.pdbx_seq_one_letter_code
_entity_poly.pdbx_strand_id
1 'polypeptide(L)'
;MKRRGFWVRLAITAAVCGAIAVWQWGPQLSSPARGFVDLDTAVAADTKQGWEILTRPVHPGPYRRLPGGSVIGRSEKEGVNVRVRDATGAVLEDVQLKGNPDYEQTVVYLETLDSRQTMAVLKRSR
;
A
#
# COMPACT_ATOMS: atom_id res chain seq x y z
N MET A 1 28.23 -39.21 -28.99
CA MET A 1 27.91 -37.76 -28.93
C MET A 1 26.42 -37.56 -28.64
N LYS A 2 26.07 -36.50 -27.89
CA LYS A 2 24.73 -35.88 -27.72
C LYS A 2 23.65 -36.65 -26.92
N ARG A 3 23.82 -36.82 -25.60
CA ARG A 3 22.68 -37.06 -24.66
C ARG A 3 22.82 -36.36 -23.29
N ARG A 4 23.60 -35.28 -23.21
CA ARG A 4 23.84 -34.56 -21.92
C ARG A 4 23.19 -33.17 -21.84
N GLY A 5 22.65 -32.64 -22.93
CA GLY A 5 22.09 -31.27 -22.97
C GLY A 5 20.59 -31.14 -22.65
N PHE A 6 19.85 -32.25 -22.60
CA PHE A 6 18.39 -32.19 -22.45
C PHE A 6 17.95 -32.05 -20.98
N TRP A 7 18.65 -32.73 -20.06
CA TRP A 7 18.32 -32.71 -18.63
C TRP A 7 18.64 -31.38 -17.94
N VAL A 8 19.67 -30.67 -18.40
CA VAL A 8 20.05 -29.36 -17.84
C VAL A 8 19.00 -28.29 -18.15
N ARG A 9 18.34 -28.36 -19.31
CA ARG A 9 17.30 -27.40 -19.70
C ARG A 9 16.00 -27.59 -18.92
N LEU A 10 15.67 -28.81 -18.51
CA LEU A 10 14.45 -29.07 -17.74
C LEU A 10 14.55 -28.58 -16.29
N ALA A 11 15.75 -28.65 -15.69
CA ALA A 11 15.97 -28.21 -14.31
C ALA A 11 15.88 -26.67 -14.15
N ILE A 12 16.29 -25.90 -15.16
CA ILE A 12 16.25 -24.43 -15.10
C ILE A 12 14.80 -23.93 -15.16
N THR A 13 13.92 -24.53 -15.97
CA THR A 13 12.51 -24.11 -16.05
C THR A 13 11.75 -24.39 -14.76
N ALA A 14 12.05 -25.50 -14.06
CA ALA A 14 11.41 -25.81 -12.79
C ALA A 14 11.83 -24.85 -11.66
N ALA A 15 13.09 -24.38 -11.67
CA ALA A 15 13.59 -23.42 -10.68
C ALA A 15 12.95 -22.03 -10.85
N VAL A 16 12.68 -21.60 -12.09
CA VAL A 16 12.05 -20.30 -12.34
C VAL A 16 10.57 -20.29 -11.95
N CYS A 17 9.83 -21.39 -12.14
CA CYS A 17 8.43 -21.48 -11.69
C CYS A 17 8.29 -21.53 -10.16
N GLY A 18 9.22 -22.19 -9.46
CA GLY A 18 9.20 -22.26 -7.99
C GLY A 18 9.42 -20.90 -7.32
N ALA A 19 10.28 -20.05 -7.89
CA ALA A 19 10.57 -18.73 -7.33
C ALA A 19 9.39 -17.75 -7.44
N ILE A 20 8.53 -17.88 -8.46
CA ILE A 20 7.34 -17.03 -8.64
C ILE A 20 6.23 -17.44 -7.66
N ALA A 21 6.09 -18.74 -7.37
CA ALA A 21 5.06 -19.24 -6.45
C ALA A 21 5.29 -18.80 -5.00
N VAL A 22 6.55 -18.74 -4.54
CA VAL A 22 6.87 -18.34 -3.16
C VAL A 22 6.65 -16.85 -2.91
N TRP A 23 6.74 -16.00 -3.94
CA TRP A 23 6.45 -14.57 -3.79
C TRP A 23 4.96 -14.24 -3.69
N GLN A 24 4.08 -15.14 -4.14
CA GLN A 24 2.64 -15.03 -3.86
C GLN A 24 2.27 -15.47 -2.44
N TRP A 25 3.18 -16.16 -1.75
CA TRP A 25 3.03 -16.67 -0.39
C TRP A 25 3.99 -15.97 0.58
N GLY A 26 4.27 -14.68 0.35
CA GLY A 26 4.51 -13.80 1.49
C GLY A 26 3.31 -13.93 2.42
N PRO A 27 3.48 -13.87 3.76
CA PRO A 27 2.35 -13.92 4.67
C PRO A 27 1.38 -12.84 4.19
N GLN A 28 0.24 -13.30 3.65
CA GLN A 28 -0.95 -12.46 3.54
C GLN A 28 -1.24 -12.11 4.98
N LEU A 29 -0.60 -11.03 5.46
CA LEU A 29 -1.04 -10.23 6.57
C LEU A 29 -2.51 -10.06 6.29
N SER A 30 -3.29 -10.84 7.03
CA SER A 30 -4.69 -11.07 6.75
C SER A 30 -5.29 -9.69 6.60
N SER A 31 -5.64 -9.32 5.36
CA SER A 31 -6.30 -8.06 5.10
C SER A 31 -7.50 -8.09 6.03
N PRO A 32 -7.60 -7.17 7.02
CA PRO A 32 -8.70 -7.20 7.95
C PRO A 32 -9.97 -7.21 7.10
N ALA A 33 -10.87 -8.12 7.49
CA ALA A 33 -11.96 -8.64 6.68
C ALA A 33 -12.68 -7.60 5.82
N ARG A 34 -13.29 -8.09 4.73
CA ARG A 34 -14.11 -7.43 3.69
C ARG A 34 -15.16 -6.37 4.12
N GLY A 35 -15.22 -5.96 5.39
CA GLY A 35 -16.14 -4.96 5.95
C GLY A 35 -15.49 -3.62 6.30
N PHE A 36 -16.32 -2.66 6.67
CA PHE A 36 -15.91 -1.35 7.13
C PHE A 36 -15.54 -1.41 8.63
N VAL A 37 -14.39 -0.86 8.99
CA VAL A 37 -13.81 -0.87 10.34
C VAL A 37 -13.44 0.53 10.79
N ASP A 38 -13.14 0.74 12.07
CA ASP A 38 -12.60 2.03 12.51
C ASP A 38 -11.20 2.32 11.90
N LEU A 39 -10.76 3.58 11.99
CA LEU A 39 -9.51 4.02 11.38
C LEU A 39 -8.31 3.24 11.92
N ASP A 40 -8.24 3.07 13.24
CA ASP A 40 -7.10 2.45 13.92
C ASP A 40 -6.97 0.98 13.50
N THR A 41 -8.10 0.28 13.36
CA THR A 41 -8.16 -1.07 12.79
C THR A 41 -7.76 -1.10 11.32
N ALA A 42 -8.19 -0.12 10.51
CA ALA A 42 -7.86 -0.05 9.08
C ALA A 42 -6.35 0.13 8.81
N VAL A 43 -5.65 0.87 9.69
CA VAL A 43 -4.21 1.12 9.59
C VAL A 43 -3.37 0.26 10.53
N ALA A 44 -3.96 -0.69 11.25
CA ALA A 44 -3.29 -1.49 12.27
C ALA A 44 -2.05 -2.26 11.76
N ALA A 45 -2.06 -2.65 10.48
CA ALA A 45 -0.91 -3.31 9.86
C ALA A 45 0.29 -2.35 9.69
N ASP A 46 0.02 -1.09 9.34
CA ASP A 46 1.05 -0.06 9.20
C ASP A 46 1.54 0.38 10.58
N THR A 47 0.64 0.54 11.56
CA THR A 47 1.04 0.93 12.92
C THR A 47 1.95 -0.12 13.57
N LYS A 48 1.71 -1.41 13.33
CA LYS A 48 2.63 -2.49 13.71
C LYS A 48 4.01 -2.39 13.06
N GLN A 49 4.13 -1.71 11.93
CA GLN A 49 5.40 -1.44 11.23
C GLN A 49 6.01 -0.08 11.61
N GLY A 50 5.53 0.55 12.67
CA GLY A 50 6.01 1.82 13.20
C GLY A 50 5.44 3.05 12.51
N TRP A 51 4.40 2.91 11.68
CA TRP A 51 3.71 4.07 11.13
C TRP A 51 2.74 4.68 12.14
N GLU A 52 2.63 6.00 12.12
CA GLU A 52 1.74 6.78 12.98
C GLU A 52 0.83 7.64 12.12
N ILE A 53 -0.41 7.86 12.57
CA ILE A 53 -1.34 8.75 11.85
C ILE A 53 -0.84 10.19 11.95
N LEU A 54 -0.45 10.76 10.81
CA LEU A 54 -0.10 12.17 10.67
C LEU A 54 -1.34 13.02 10.34
N THR A 55 -2.16 12.55 9.41
CA THR A 55 -3.40 13.23 8.99
C THR A 55 -4.54 12.23 8.95
N ARG A 56 -5.65 12.58 9.60
CA ARG A 56 -6.88 11.77 9.60
C ARG A 56 -7.68 12.03 8.32
N PRO A 57 -8.49 11.05 7.88
CA PRO A 57 -9.41 11.22 6.75
C PRO A 57 -10.38 12.38 6.96
N VAL A 58 -10.71 13.06 5.87
CA VAL A 58 -11.67 14.19 5.88
C VAL A 58 -13.09 13.68 6.14
N HIS A 59 -13.43 12.51 5.58
CA HIS A 59 -14.73 11.90 5.77
C HIS A 59 -14.69 10.91 6.94
N PRO A 60 -15.60 11.00 7.92
CA PRO A 60 -15.63 10.08 9.04
C PRO A 60 -16.02 8.67 8.58
N GLY A 61 -15.46 7.68 9.28
CA GLY A 61 -15.68 6.27 9.02
C GLY A 61 -17.01 5.73 9.55
N PRO A 62 -17.24 4.41 9.43
CA PRO A 62 -16.22 3.37 9.27
C PRO A 62 -15.63 3.25 7.85
N TYR A 63 -14.45 2.64 7.75
CA TYR A 63 -13.59 2.63 6.56
C TYR A 63 -13.29 1.23 6.05
N ARG A 64 -13.22 1.09 4.74
CA ARG A 64 -12.61 -0.04 4.04
C ARG A 64 -11.30 0.41 3.42
N ARG A 65 -10.24 -0.37 3.59
CA ARG A 65 -8.95 -0.07 2.97
C ARG A 65 -8.98 -0.39 1.49
N LEU A 66 -8.53 0.55 0.67
CA LEU A 66 -8.34 0.36 -0.76
C LEU A 66 -6.89 -0.03 -1.07
N PRO A 67 -6.65 -0.83 -2.11
CA PRO A 67 -5.30 -1.14 -2.56
C PRO A 67 -4.59 0.13 -3.05
N GLY A 68 -3.26 0.13 -2.92
CA GLY A 68 -2.40 1.23 -3.34
C GLY A 68 -1.76 1.95 -2.16
N GLY A 69 -1.31 3.18 -2.43
CA GLY A 69 -0.47 3.97 -1.53
C GLY A 69 0.94 4.10 -2.07
N SER A 70 1.60 5.18 -1.72
CA SER A 70 3.01 5.40 -2.08
C SER A 70 3.72 5.91 -0.85
N VAL A 71 4.91 5.36 -0.62
CA VAL A 71 5.82 5.86 0.40
C VAL A 71 6.62 7.01 -0.21
N ILE A 72 6.57 8.16 0.44
CA ILE A 72 7.41 9.32 0.15
C ILE A 72 8.59 9.25 1.11
N GLY A 73 9.80 9.25 0.55
CA GLY A 73 11.02 9.20 1.32
C GLY A 73 11.33 10.53 2.01
N ARG A 74 12.51 10.55 2.64
CA ARG A 74 12.97 11.67 3.46
C ARG A 74 13.62 12.81 2.67
N SER A 75 13.69 12.70 1.35
CA SER A 75 14.34 13.71 0.52
C SER A 75 13.39 14.88 0.27
N GLU A 76 13.81 16.11 0.55
CA GLU A 76 13.03 17.32 0.19
C GLU A 76 12.83 17.48 -1.32
N LYS A 77 13.65 16.79 -2.12
CA LYS A 77 13.50 16.73 -3.59
C LYS A 77 12.42 15.75 -4.02
N GLU A 78 11.97 14.88 -3.13
CA GLU A 78 10.85 13.99 -3.36
C GLU A 78 9.56 14.68 -2.97
N GLY A 79 8.53 14.44 -3.77
CA GLY A 79 7.19 14.92 -3.48
C GLY A 79 6.22 14.30 -4.44
N VAL A 80 5.00 14.10 -3.96
CA VAL A 80 3.91 13.56 -4.76
C VAL A 80 2.66 14.36 -4.46
N ASN A 81 1.93 14.69 -5.52
CA ASN A 81 0.56 15.16 -5.37
C ASN A 81 -0.35 13.93 -5.40
N VAL A 82 -1.07 13.73 -4.30
CA VAL A 82 -2.04 12.64 -4.16
C VAL A 82 -3.44 13.21 -4.28
N ARG A 83 -4.19 12.66 -5.24
CA ARG A 83 -5.58 13.05 -5.47
C ARG A 83 -6.50 11.88 -5.27
N VAL A 84 -7.51 12.08 -4.43
CA VAL A 84 -8.68 11.22 -4.39
C VAL A 84 -9.74 11.81 -5.32
N ARG A 85 -10.29 10.96 -6.18
CA ARG A 85 -11.32 11.35 -7.14
C ARG A 85 -12.58 10.53 -6.90
N ASP A 86 -13.72 11.12 -7.19
CA ASP A 86 -14.98 10.39 -7.22
C ASP A 86 -15.12 9.56 -8.51
N ALA A 87 -16.25 8.85 -8.64
CA ALA A 87 -16.57 8.05 -9.82
C ALA A 87 -16.76 8.89 -11.10
N THR A 88 -17.01 10.19 -10.98
CA THR A 88 -17.12 11.13 -12.12
C THR A 88 -15.76 11.69 -12.55
N GLY A 89 -14.70 11.41 -11.78
CA GLY A 89 -13.35 11.93 -11.99
C GLY A 89 -13.11 13.30 -11.34
N ALA A 90 -14.09 13.85 -10.62
CA ALA A 90 -13.91 15.08 -9.87
C ALA A 90 -12.96 14.87 -8.68
N VAL A 91 -12.07 15.83 -8.43
CA VAL A 91 -11.13 15.76 -7.31
C VAL A 91 -11.87 16.09 -6.03
N LEU A 92 -11.93 15.13 -5.10
CA LEU A 92 -12.53 15.29 -3.78
C LEU A 92 -11.51 15.76 -2.76
N GLU A 93 -10.28 15.24 -2.84
CA GLU A 93 -9.17 15.62 -1.97
C GLU A 93 -7.89 15.71 -2.81
N ASP A 94 -7.09 16.75 -2.59
CA ASP A 94 -5.77 16.97 -3.20
C ASP A 94 -4.79 17.29 -2.07
N VAL A 95 -3.83 16.39 -1.84
CA VAL A 95 -2.80 16.57 -0.83
C VAL A 95 -1.44 16.53 -1.51
N GLN A 96 -0.71 17.63 -1.38
CA GLN A 96 0.69 17.68 -1.76
C GLN A 96 1.55 17.19 -0.61
N LEU A 97 2.12 16.00 -0.75
CA LEU A 97 3.08 15.45 0.19
C LEU A 97 4.48 15.79 -0.30
N LYS A 98 5.20 16.53 0.54
CA LYS A 98 6.63 16.80 0.34
C LYS A 98 7.42 15.83 1.21
N GLY A 99 8.52 15.32 0.68
CA GLY A 99 9.46 14.54 1.48
C GLY A 99 9.96 15.39 2.64
N ASN A 100 10.15 14.74 3.79
CA ASN A 100 10.56 15.38 5.02
C ASN A 100 11.83 14.68 5.55
N PRO A 101 12.93 15.39 5.80
CA PRO A 101 14.17 14.77 6.31
C PRO A 101 13.99 14.03 7.63
N ASP A 102 13.01 14.40 8.45
CA ASP A 102 12.78 13.87 9.78
C ASP A 102 11.96 12.56 9.78
N TYR A 103 11.14 12.32 8.74
CA TYR A 103 10.25 11.15 8.70
C TYR A 103 9.81 10.76 7.29
N GLU A 104 9.60 9.46 7.09
CA GLU A 104 8.94 8.92 5.90
C GLU A 104 7.44 9.18 5.99
N GLN A 105 6.76 9.31 4.84
CA GLN A 105 5.30 9.47 4.78
C GLN A 105 4.70 8.41 3.86
N THR A 106 3.47 7.99 4.13
CA THR A 106 2.72 7.13 3.22
C THR A 106 1.24 7.50 3.22
N VAL A 107 0.58 7.25 2.09
CA VAL A 107 -0.87 7.43 1.98
C VAL A 107 -1.57 6.09 2.05
N VAL A 108 -2.59 6.02 2.89
CA VAL A 108 -3.54 4.92 2.94
C VAL A 108 -4.86 5.40 2.37
N TYR A 109 -5.24 4.85 1.22
CA TYR A 109 -6.55 5.10 0.61
C TYR A 109 -7.63 4.30 1.34
N LEU A 110 -8.72 4.98 1.63
CA LEU A 110 -9.85 4.46 2.37
C LEU A 110 -11.14 4.76 1.61
N GLU A 111 -12.16 3.97 1.88
CA GLU A 111 -13.51 4.17 1.38
C GLU A 111 -14.48 4.12 2.55
N THR A 112 -15.46 5.03 2.60
CA THR A 112 -16.54 5.03 3.59
C THR A 112 -17.74 4.22 3.13
N LEU A 113 -18.69 3.97 4.04
CA LEU A 113 -19.93 3.23 3.73
C LEU A 113 -20.71 3.81 2.53
N ASP A 114 -20.67 5.13 2.36
CA ASP A 114 -21.34 5.84 1.27
C ASP A 114 -20.57 5.77 -0.06
N SER A 115 -19.60 4.84 -0.18
CA SER A 115 -18.69 4.70 -1.32
C SER A 115 -17.88 5.96 -1.63
N ARG A 116 -17.63 6.80 -0.62
CA ARG A 116 -16.74 7.95 -0.77
C ARG A 116 -15.32 7.53 -0.50
N GLN A 117 -14.44 7.78 -1.45
CA GLN A 117 -13.02 7.64 -1.22
C GLN A 117 -12.51 8.79 -0.37
N THR A 118 -11.55 8.50 0.50
CA THR A 118 -10.82 9.44 1.35
C THR A 118 -9.42 8.89 1.61
N MET A 119 -8.56 9.63 2.29
CA MET A 119 -7.21 9.14 2.60
C MET A 119 -6.75 9.50 4.02
N ALA A 120 -5.94 8.62 4.59
CA ALA A 120 -5.13 8.94 5.77
C ALA A 120 -3.67 9.09 5.35
N VAL A 121 -2.96 10.04 5.96
CA VAL A 121 -1.51 10.15 5.80
C VAL A 121 -0.86 9.62 7.06
N LEU A 122 0.05 8.68 6.90
CA LEU A 122 0.86 8.15 7.99
C LEU A 122 2.30 8.65 7.87
N LYS A 123 2.97 8.77 9.01
CA LYS A 123 4.40 9.07 9.09
C LYS A 123 5.15 7.98 9.82
N ARG A 124 6.45 7.83 9.56
CA ARG A 124 7.32 6.97 10.35
C ARG A 124 8.68 7.64 10.50
N SER A 125 9.03 7.95 11.74
CA SER A 125 10.40 8.31 12.10
C SER A 125 11.25 7.03 12.11
N ARG A 126 12.46 7.10 11.57
CA ARG A 126 13.42 6.00 11.59
C ARG A 126 14.65 6.40 12.37
#